data_AF-A0A1J4V360-F1
#
_entry.id   AF-A0A1J4V360-F1
#
_cell.length_a   1.000
_cell.length_b   1.000
_cell.length_c   1.000
_cell.angle_alpha   90.00
_cell.angle_beta   90.00
_cell.angle_gamma   90.00
#
_symmetry.space_group_name_H-M   'P 1'
#
loop_
_entity.id
_entity.type
_entity.pdbx_description
1 polymer ?
#
loop_
_entity_poly.entity_id
_entity_poly.type
_entity_poly.pdbx_seq_one_letter_code
_entity_poly.pdbx_strand_id
1 'polypeptide(L)' 'MRAPDINKERSERKLSLADFLESYNDGLPSGFARASLATLKEFQKTHPGMFTDDNTWSLGQHRKKFMDWLPQRTDLLI' A
#
# COMPACT_ATOMS: atom_id res chain seq x y z
N MET A 1 -25.57 2.54 20.79
CA MET A 1 -25.29 1.94 19.47
C MET A 1 -23.83 2.24 19.15
N ARG A 2 -22.92 1.27 19.34
CA ARG A 2 -21.48 1.43 19.10
C ARG A 2 -21.31 1.36 17.58
N ALA A 3 -20.93 2.48 16.95
CA ALA A 3 -20.64 2.47 15.52
C ALA A 3 -19.65 1.31 15.28
N PRO A 4 -19.99 0.31 14.44
CA PRO A 4 -19.05 -0.76 14.17
C PRO A 4 -17.77 -0.10 13.68
N ASP A 5 -16.65 -0.51 14.24
CA ASP A 5 -15.31 -0.03 13.89
C ASP A 5 -15.03 -0.31 12.40
N ILE A 6 -15.59 0.50 11.50
CA ILE A 6 -15.40 0.43 10.04
C ILE A 6 -13.89 0.47 9.70
N ASN A 7 -13.10 1.10 10.57
CA ASN A 7 -11.64 1.15 10.48
C ASN A 7 -10.95 -0.20 10.73
N LYS A 8 -11.51 -1.06 11.59
CA LYS A 8 -10.89 -2.36 11.90
C LYS A 8 -11.13 -3.36 10.77
N GLU A 9 -12.35 -3.40 10.24
CA GLU A 9 -12.68 -4.25 9.09
C GLU A 9 -11.92 -3.84 7.82
N ARG A 10 -11.71 -2.54 7.58
CA ARG A 10 -10.86 -2.06 6.47
C ARG A 10 -9.39 -2.42 6.62
N SER A 11 -8.89 -2.52 7.86
CA SER A 11 -7.47 -2.82 8.13
C SER A 11 -7.15 -4.31 7.94
N GLU A 12 -8.15 -5.18 8.10
CA GLU A 12 -8.01 -6.64 7.94
C GLU A 12 -8.46 -7.15 6.55
N ARG A 13 -9.06 -6.31 5.71
CA ARG A 13 -9.33 -6.67 4.31
C ARG A 13 -8.00 -6.82 3.57
N LYS A 14 -7.68 -8.08 3.28
CA LYS A 14 -6.74 -8.49 2.24
C LYS A 14 -7.14 -7.82 0.93
N LEU A 15 -6.37 -6.82 0.51
CA LEU A 15 -6.57 -6.13 -0.76
C LEU A 15 -5.77 -6.82 -1.84
N SER A 16 -6.37 -6.88 -3.03
CA SER A 16 -5.64 -7.17 -4.25
C SER A 16 -4.69 -6.01 -4.57
N LEU A 17 -3.68 -6.27 -5.39
CA LEU A 17 -2.75 -5.23 -5.80
C LEU A 17 -3.46 -4.06 -6.50
N ALA A 18 -4.50 -4.34 -7.30
CA ALA A 18 -5.33 -3.32 -7.95
C ALA A 18 -6.13 -2.48 -6.93
N ASP A 19 -6.84 -3.13 -5.99
CA ASP A 19 -7.57 -2.42 -4.92
C ASP A 19 -6.64 -1.56 -4.05
N PHE A 20 -5.44 -2.07 -3.75
CA PHE A 20 -4.44 -1.31 -2.99
C PHE A 20 -3.95 -0.10 -3.79
N LEU A 21 -3.69 -0.26 -5.09
CA LEU A 21 -3.30 0.83 -5.99
C LEU A 21 -4.35 1.95 -6.00
N GLU A 22 -5.63 1.59 -6.18
CA GLU A 22 -6.74 2.55 -6.18
C GLU A 22 -6.87 3.23 -4.82
N SER A 23 -6.92 2.45 -3.73
CA SER A 23 -7.04 2.97 -2.37
C SER A 23 -5.85 3.83 -1.95
N TYR A 24 -4.66 3.53 -2.46
CA TYR A 24 -3.45 4.32 -2.22
C TYR A 24 -3.53 5.66 -2.94
N ASN A 25 -3.91 5.65 -4.22
CA ASN A 25 -3.96 6.84 -5.06
C ASN A 25 -5.16 7.76 -4.76
N ASP A 26 -6.29 7.21 -4.29
CA ASP A 26 -7.52 7.95 -3.97
C ASP A 26 -7.33 8.97 -2.83
N GLY A 27 -6.56 8.60 -1.80
CA GLY A 27 -6.30 9.46 -0.64
C GLY A 27 -4.96 10.21 -0.67
N LEU A 28 -4.30 10.28 -1.83
CA LEU A 28 -2.93 10.77 -1.92
C LEU A 28 -2.86 12.31 -2.07
N PRO A 29 -2.08 13.03 -1.24
CA PRO A 29 -1.88 14.46 -1.42
C PRO A 29 -1.10 14.77 -2.70
N SER A 30 -1.35 15.93 -3.31
CA SER A 30 -0.79 16.36 -4.61
C SER A 30 0.74 16.57 -4.69
N GLY A 31 1.51 16.15 -3.68
CA GLY A 31 2.98 16.16 -3.67
C GLY A 31 3.61 14.80 -3.42
N PHE A 32 2.82 13.74 -3.26
CA PHE A 32 3.33 12.39 -3.05
C PHE A 32 3.40 11.62 -4.38
N ALA A 33 4.42 10.78 -4.49
CA ALA A 33 4.55 9.88 -5.64
C ALA A 33 3.37 8.91 -5.66
N ARG A 34 2.72 8.80 -6.82
CA ARG A 34 1.61 7.85 -7.01
C ARG A 34 2.13 6.42 -7.04
N ALA A 35 1.42 5.54 -6.36
CA ALA A 35 1.66 4.11 -6.55
C ALA A 35 1.37 3.77 -8.01
N SER A 36 2.24 2.93 -8.57
CA SER A 36 2.05 2.29 -9.87
C SER A 36 2.20 0.79 -9.72
N LEU A 37 1.57 0.03 -10.62
CA LEU A 37 1.72 -1.43 -10.71
C LEU A 37 3.20 -1.88 -10.68
N ALA A 38 4.09 -1.15 -11.37
CA ALA A 38 5.52 -1.42 -11.38
C ALA A 38 6.15 -1.28 -9.99
N THR A 39 5.93 -0.14 -9.32
CA THR A 39 6.45 0.13 -7.98
C THR A 39 5.88 -0.82 -6.92
N LEU A 40 4.60 -1.22 -7.04
CA LEU A 40 3.98 -2.18 -6.12
C LEU A 40 4.58 -3.57 -6.26
N LYS A 41 4.78 -4.05 -7.49
CA LYS A 41 5.47 -5.32 -7.75
C LYS A 41 6.91 -5.29 -7.25
N GLU A 42 7.59 -4.17 -7.42
CA GLU A 42 8.96 -4.01 -6.95
C GLU A 42 9.05 -3.93 -5.42
N PHE A 43 8.08 -3.30 -4.77
CA PHE A 43 7.92 -3.33 -3.32
C PHE A 43 7.71 -4.76 -2.81
N GLN A 44 6.83 -5.53 -3.47
CA GLN A 44 6.65 -6.96 -3.17
C GLN A 44 7.96 -7.74 -3.26
N LYS A 45 8.73 -7.52 -4.32
CA LYS A 45 10.05 -8.16 -4.49
C LYS A 45 11.07 -7.70 -3.46
N THR A 46 11.01 -6.44 -3.02
CA THR A 46 11.95 -5.87 -2.05
C THR A 46 11.60 -6.28 -0.61
N HIS A 47 10.30 -6.49 -0.32
CA HIS A 47 9.78 -6.84 1.00
C HIS A 47 8.97 -8.15 0.98
N PRO A 48 9.51 -9.27 0.47
CA PRO A 48 8.77 -10.53 0.39
C PRO A 48 8.33 -11.04 1.76
N GLY A 49 9.06 -10.68 2.82
CA GLY A 49 8.70 -11.03 4.21
C GLY A 49 7.42 -10.36 4.74
N MET A 50 6.88 -9.34 4.05
CA MET A 50 5.55 -8.79 4.36
C MET A 50 4.42 -9.59 3.71
N PHE A 51 4.73 -10.42 2.72
CA PHE A 51 3.78 -11.19 1.93
C PHE A 51 3.92 -12.67 2.27
N THR A 52 3.55 -13.05 3.50
CA THR A 52 3.93 -14.35 4.07
C THR A 52 3.10 -15.53 3.57
N ASP A 53 1.84 -15.34 3.15
CA ASP A 53 0.95 -16.49 2.87
C ASP A 53 0.07 -16.34 1.61
N ASP A 54 -0.22 -15.13 1.14
CA ASP A 54 -1.28 -14.95 0.13
C ASP A 54 -1.01 -13.82 -0.87
N ASN A 55 0.20 -13.24 -0.87
CA ASN A 55 0.55 -12.04 -1.66
C ASN A 55 -0.45 -10.87 -1.48
N THR A 56 -1.22 -10.88 -0.40
CA THR A 56 -2.28 -9.91 -0.14
C THR A 56 -1.75 -8.64 0.49
N TRP A 57 -2.31 -7.53 0.06
CA TRP A 57 -1.99 -6.21 0.56
C TRP A 57 -2.87 -5.86 1.76
N SER A 58 -2.36 -5.02 2.63
CA SER A 58 -3.10 -4.52 3.80
C SER A 58 -2.95 -3.02 3.83
N LEU A 59 -4.06 -2.29 3.73
CA LEU A 59 -4.01 -0.83 3.61
C LEU A 59 -3.33 -0.17 4.82
N GLY A 60 -3.39 -0.75 6.01
CA GLY A 60 -2.69 -0.20 7.17
C GLY A 60 -1.17 -0.37 7.09
N GLN A 61 -0.71 -1.61 7.14
CA GLN A 61 0.70 -1.95 7.24
C GLN A 61 1.47 -1.63 5.96
N HIS A 62 0.93 -2.04 4.80
CA HIS A 62 1.60 -1.86 3.52
C HIS A 62 1.58 -0.40 3.07
N ARG A 63 0.51 0.38 3.30
CA ARG A 63 0.49 1.80 2.89
C ARG A 63 1.57 2.60 3.59
N LYS A 64 1.72 2.44 4.91
CA LYS A 64 2.74 3.17 5.66
C LYS A 64 4.14 2.81 5.19
N LYS A 65 4.42 1.53 5.00
CA LYS A 65 5.74 1.09 4.53
C LYS A 65 6.01 1.42 3.07
N PHE A 66 5.00 1.36 2.20
CA PHE A 66 5.10 1.77 0.82
C PHE A 66 5.32 3.28 0.69
N MET A 67 4.64 4.11 1.49
CA MET A 67 4.87 5.56 1.55
C MET A 67 6.30 5.92 2.00
N ASP A 68 6.87 5.17 2.94
CA ASP A 68 8.25 5.34 3.41
C ASP A 68 9.29 4.90 2.35
N TRP A 69 8.97 3.86 1.59
CA TRP A 69 9.85 3.25 0.59
C TRP A 69 9.81 3.92 -0.79
N LEU A 70 8.64 4.34 -1.25
CA LEU A 70 8.44 4.94 -2.57
C LEU A 70 9.33 6.17 -2.86
N PRO A 71 9.48 7.16 -1.95
CA PRO A 71 10.38 8.29 -2.19
C PRO A 71 11.84 7.84 -2.33
N GLN A 72 12.30 6.81 -1.60
CA GLN A 72 13.66 6.27 -1.72
C GLN A 72 13.94 5.65 -3.10
N ARG A 73 12.89 5.21 -3.82
CA ARG A 73 12.97 4.74 -5.21
C ARG A 73 12.82 5.86 -6.23
N THR A 74 11.95 6.83 -5.95
CA THR A 74 11.63 7.90 -6.89
C THR A 74 12.74 8.96 -6.95
N ASP A 75 13.45 9.16 -5.85
CA ASP A 75 14.60 10.07 -5.75
C ASP A 75 15.79 9.62 -6.62
N LEU A 76 15.88 8.33 -6.96
CA LEU A 76 16.91 7.79 -7.86
C LEU A 76 16.61 7.96 -9.37
N LEU A 77 15.47 8.57 -9.72
CA LEU A 77 15.06 8.84 -11.11
C LEU A 77 15.24 10.31 -11.52
N ILE A 78 16.11 11.06 -10.84
CA ILE A 78 16.47 12.45 -11.17
C ILE A 78 17.86 12.52 -11.81
#